data_AF-A0A7C3MFW8-F1
#
_entry.id   AF-A0A7C3MFW8-F1
#
_cell.length_a   1.000
_cell.length_b   1.000
_cell.length_c   1.000
_cell.angle_alpha   90.00
_cell.angle_beta   90.00
_cell.angle_gamma   90.00
#
_symmetry.space_group_name_H-M   'P 1'
#
loop_
_entity.id
_entity.type
_entity.pdbx_description
1 polymer ?
#
loop_
_entity_poly.entity_id
_entity_poly.type
_entity_poly.pdbx_seq_one_letter_code
_entity_poly.pdbx_strand_id
1 'polypeptide(L)'
;MEECQNLILTVSLSHPLSRNVKFLRGAIDNEGNIYFYSQYKGKLIHKYDRNGNYISSFMDEISIEPKRIEPHTNTLGAIEFYNEKIYLSMIYPYTIYVFEKNGELIQKIQTDAPYSSPPFLSPEGFVITNFLIAGISFSKEGFIFLKANYLKVPSNWREKLKELSEVFLKASFFDIFDSNGSYLLHQEIPDYVWGFKFDKNGHLYMIKKRRISGEL
;
A
#
# COMPACT_ATOMS: atom_id res chain seq x y z
N MET A 1 -11.38 13.64 28.56
CA MET A 1 -10.97 13.69 27.14
C MET A 1 -9.46 13.59 27.15
N GLU A 2 -8.95 12.36 27.10
CA GLU A 2 -7.51 12.11 27.06
C GLU A 2 -6.99 12.37 25.65
N GLU A 3 -5.94 13.18 25.56
CA GLU A 3 -5.19 13.43 24.34
C GLU A 3 -4.64 12.11 23.81
N CYS A 4 -5.12 11.67 22.64
CA CYS A 4 -4.40 10.71 21.82
C CYS A 4 -3.08 11.38 21.39
N GLN A 5 -2.04 11.22 22.20
CA GLN A 5 -0.69 11.54 21.80
C GLN A 5 -0.39 10.75 20.53
N ASN A 6 -0.19 11.49 19.44
CA ASN A 6 0.26 10.96 18.16
C ASN A 6 1.55 10.18 18.39
N LEU A 7 1.44 8.86 18.46
CA LEU A 7 2.59 7.96 18.38
C LEU A 7 3.07 7.99 16.94
N ILE A 8 3.77 9.07 16.56
CA ILE A 8 4.67 9.04 15.41
C ILE A 8 5.77 8.08 15.84
N LEU A 9 5.60 6.81 15.49
CA LEU A 9 6.63 5.80 15.63
C LEU A 9 7.70 6.14 14.58
N THR A 10 8.51 7.15 14.91
CA THR A 10 9.80 7.37 14.27
C THR A 10 10.63 6.21 14.76
N VAL A 11 10.55 5.08 14.05
CA VAL A 11 11.46 3.97 14.29
C VAL A 11 12.83 4.52 13.88
N SER A 12 13.57 5.06 14.85
CA SER A 12 15.00 5.27 14.71
C SER A 12 15.65 3.89 14.73
N LEU A 13 15.43 3.14 13.65
CA LEU A 13 16.16 1.91 13.37
C LEU A 13 17.61 2.34 13.15
N SER A 14 18.46 2.12 14.14
CA SER A 14 19.92 2.07 14.00
C SER A 14 20.40 0.97 13.03
N HIS A 15 19.47 0.34 12.31
CA HIS A 15 19.67 -0.67 11.30
C HIS A 15 19.99 -0.05 9.92
N PRO A 16 20.73 -0.75 9.04
CA PRO A 16 21.11 -0.28 7.70
C PRO A 16 19.96 0.13 6.78
N LEU A 17 18.72 -0.22 7.14
CA LEU A 17 17.48 0.17 6.47
C LEU A 17 17.25 1.70 6.48
N SER A 18 17.83 2.44 7.42
CA SER A 18 17.55 3.87 7.59
C SER A 18 18.10 4.79 6.50
N ARG A 19 19.01 4.32 5.63
CA ARG A 19 19.70 5.23 4.67
C ARG A 19 19.02 5.40 3.32
N ASN A 20 17.98 4.63 2.97
CA ASN A 20 17.34 4.72 1.63
C ASN A 20 15.85 4.32 1.57
N VAL A 21 15.13 4.19 2.69
CA VAL A 21 13.73 3.73 2.64
C VAL A 21 12.79 4.92 2.43
N LYS A 22 12.24 5.04 1.22
CA LYS A 22 11.40 6.19 0.83
C LYS A 22 9.91 6.06 1.16
N PHE A 23 9.36 4.88 1.44
CA PHE A 23 7.97 4.74 1.87
C PHE A 23 7.81 3.46 2.71
N LEU A 24 7.63 3.61 4.03
CA LEU A 24 7.31 2.49 4.92
C LEU A 24 5.81 2.41 5.08
N ARG A 25 5.22 1.27 4.71
CA ARG A 25 3.93 0.86 5.24
C ARG A 25 4.15 -0.26 6.23
N GLY A 26 3.46 -0.14 7.36
CA GLY A 26 3.59 -1.08 8.47
C GLY A 26 2.23 -1.53 8.98
N ALA A 27 2.20 -2.76 9.49
CA ALA A 27 1.09 -3.31 10.25
C ALA A 27 1.59 -3.77 11.62
N ILE A 28 0.69 -3.84 12.60
CA ILE A 28 1.00 -4.29 13.96
C ILE A 28 -0.01 -5.39 14.32
N ASP A 29 0.48 -6.53 14.82
CA ASP A 29 -0.40 -7.58 15.32
C ASP A 29 -0.87 -7.35 16.77
N ASN A 30 -1.77 -8.22 17.23
CA ASN A 30 -2.29 -8.16 18.60
C ASN A 30 -1.22 -8.42 19.68
N GLU A 31 -0.06 -8.98 19.32
CA GLU A 31 1.09 -9.19 20.20
C GLU A 31 2.08 -8.01 20.15
N GLY A 32 1.80 -6.98 19.35
CA GLY A 32 2.67 -5.83 19.14
C GLY A 32 3.87 -6.11 18.23
N ASN A 33 3.91 -7.25 17.53
CA ASN A 33 4.90 -7.46 16.48
C ASN A 33 4.60 -6.53 15.30
N ILE A 34 5.66 -6.04 14.67
CA ILE A 34 5.60 -5.04 13.63
C ILE A 34 5.98 -5.70 12.30
N TYR A 35 5.19 -5.45 11.27
CA TYR A 35 5.39 -5.97 9.93
C TYR A 35 5.64 -4.81 8.99
N PHE A 36 6.80 -4.78 8.33
CA PHE A 36 7.11 -3.80 7.31
C PHE A 36 7.03 -4.41 5.93
N TYR A 37 6.35 -3.70 5.04
CA TYR A 37 6.48 -3.92 3.62
C TYR A 37 7.64 -3.08 3.07
N SER A 38 8.72 -3.74 2.66
CA SER A 38 9.93 -3.11 2.11
C SER A 38 10.71 -4.12 1.28
N GLN A 39 11.47 -3.66 0.30
CA GLN A 39 12.44 -4.49 -0.39
C GLN A 39 13.75 -4.51 0.42
N TYR A 40 14.01 -5.58 1.14
CA TYR A 40 15.30 -5.76 1.81
C TYR A 40 15.77 -7.20 1.72
N LYS A 41 17.01 -7.38 1.24
CA LYS A 41 17.65 -8.69 1.06
C LYS A 41 16.79 -9.69 0.26
N GLY A 42 16.12 -9.21 -0.80
CA GLY A 42 15.30 -10.04 -1.68
C GLY A 42 13.99 -10.54 -1.07
N LYS A 43 13.58 -9.99 0.08
CA LYS A 43 12.28 -10.25 0.71
C LYS A 43 11.45 -8.98 0.75
N LEU A 44 10.12 -9.15 0.78
CA LEU A 44 9.15 -8.05 0.75
C LEU A 44 8.51 -7.73 2.09
N ILE A 45 8.43 -8.71 3.00
CA ILE A 45 7.83 -8.53 4.33
C ILE A 45 8.87 -8.85 5.39
N HIS A 46 9.00 -7.95 6.36
CA HIS A 46 9.93 -8.06 7.48
C HIS A 46 9.19 -7.94 8.80
N LYS A 47 9.32 -8.96 9.65
CA LYS A 47 8.71 -9.02 10.98
C LYS A 47 9.72 -8.62 12.04
N TYR A 48 9.29 -7.76 12.95
CA TYR A 48 10.02 -7.32 14.13
C TYR A 48 9.17 -7.53 15.38
N ASP A 49 9.80 -7.70 16.53
CA ASP A 49 9.10 -7.69 17.81
C ASP A 49 8.68 -6.25 18.20
N ARG A 50 7.92 -6.13 19.27
CA ARG A 50 7.49 -4.83 19.83
C ARG A 50 8.63 -3.90 20.28
N ASN A 51 9.84 -4.44 20.43
CA ASN A 51 11.05 -3.69 20.79
C ASN A 51 11.89 -3.30 19.56
N GLY A 52 11.45 -3.67 18.35
CA GLY A 52 12.15 -3.41 17.10
C GLY A 52 13.27 -4.41 16.78
N ASN A 53 13.35 -5.55 17.47
CA ASN A 53 14.28 -6.62 17.13
C ASN A 53 13.77 -7.40 15.93
N TYR A 54 14.65 -7.70 14.99
CA TYR A 54 14.32 -8.50 13.81
C TYR A 54 13.95 -9.95 14.20
N ILE A 55 12.83 -10.46 13.70
CA ILE A 55 12.37 -11.84 13.88
C ILE A 55 12.60 -12.65 12.60
N SER A 56 11.97 -12.25 11.50
CA SER A 56 11.98 -13.01 10.25
C SER A 56 11.66 -12.13 9.04
N SER A 57 11.92 -12.66 7.84
CA SER A 57 11.50 -12.06 6.57
C SER A 57 10.93 -13.15 5.68
N PHE A 58 9.86 -12.82 4.97
CA PHE A 58 9.17 -13.76 4.09
C PHE A 58 8.60 -13.04 2.87
N MET A 59 8.06 -13.84 1.94
CA MET A 59 7.72 -13.46 0.58
C MET A 59 8.93 -13.01 -0.21
N ASP A 60 9.34 -13.83 -1.18
CA ASP A 60 10.36 -13.44 -2.13
C ASP A 60 9.93 -12.22 -2.94
N GLU A 61 10.90 -11.39 -3.29
CA GLU A 61 10.72 -10.33 -4.26
C GLU A 61 10.20 -10.92 -5.58
N ILE A 62 9.14 -10.31 -6.12
CA ILE A 62 8.50 -10.78 -7.35
C ILE A 62 9.30 -10.23 -8.53
N SER A 63 10.03 -11.11 -9.22
CA SER A 63 10.68 -10.75 -10.49
C SER A 63 9.64 -10.63 -11.60
N ILE A 64 9.31 -9.41 -12.00
CA ILE A 64 8.45 -9.14 -13.16
C ILE A 64 9.35 -8.94 -14.39
N GLU A 65 9.09 -9.66 -15.49
CA GLU A 65 9.76 -9.42 -16.77
C GLU A 65 9.09 -8.29 -17.56
N PRO A 66 9.86 -7.37 -18.19
CA PRO A 66 11.32 -7.27 -18.14
C PRO A 66 11.82 -6.91 -16.73
N LYS A 67 12.87 -7.61 -16.24
CA LYS A 67 13.52 -7.45 -14.91
C LYS A 67 13.79 -6.00 -14.46
N ARG A 68 13.75 -5.05 -15.39
CA ARG A 68 13.93 -3.61 -15.18
C ARG A 68 12.68 -2.91 -14.62
N ILE A 69 11.58 -3.64 -14.38
CA ILE A 69 10.33 -3.10 -13.81
C ILE A 69 10.43 -2.80 -12.29
N GLU A 70 11.50 -3.19 -11.59
CA GLU A 70 11.67 -2.89 -10.16
C GLU A 70 12.80 -1.86 -9.89
N PRO A 71 12.60 -0.86 -8.99
CA PRO A 71 11.88 -0.94 -7.69
C PRO A 71 10.73 0.06 -7.48
N HIS A 72 10.22 0.71 -8.53
CA HIS A 72 9.27 1.84 -8.37
C HIS A 72 7.78 1.47 -8.41
N THR A 73 7.42 0.26 -8.81
CA THR A 73 6.02 -0.16 -9.00
C THR A 73 5.44 -0.77 -7.73
N ASN A 74 6.16 -1.70 -7.11
CA ASN A 74 5.62 -2.43 -5.95
C ASN A 74 5.75 -1.68 -4.62
N THR A 75 6.63 -0.68 -4.50
CA THR A 75 6.73 0.21 -3.30
C THR A 75 5.43 0.95 -2.92
N LEU A 76 4.39 0.84 -3.76
CA LEU A 76 3.07 1.40 -3.57
C LEU A 76 1.99 0.35 -3.21
N GLY A 77 2.38 -0.84 -2.73
CA GLY A 77 1.47 -1.79 -2.09
C GLY A 77 0.98 -1.30 -0.72
N ALA A 78 0.01 -2.00 -0.11
CA ALA A 78 -0.43 -1.73 1.26
C ALA A 78 -0.50 -3.00 2.11
N ILE A 79 0.01 -2.92 3.34
CA ILE A 79 0.03 -4.02 4.31
C ILE A 79 -0.86 -3.71 5.51
N GLU A 80 -1.56 -4.71 6.02
CA GLU A 80 -2.41 -4.61 7.21
C GLU A 80 -2.48 -5.96 7.94
N PHE A 81 -2.68 -5.90 9.25
CA PHE A 81 -2.96 -7.07 10.07
C PHE A 81 -4.43 -7.10 10.43
N TYR A 82 -5.11 -8.21 10.16
CA TYR A 82 -6.52 -8.38 10.44
C TYR A 82 -6.83 -9.83 10.73
N ASN A 83 -7.59 -10.09 11.80
CA ASN A 83 -8.07 -11.42 12.20
C ASN A 83 -6.97 -12.50 12.18
N GLU A 84 -5.85 -12.23 12.88
CA GLU A 84 -4.68 -13.12 12.97
C GLU A 84 -3.94 -13.38 11.65
N LYS A 85 -4.21 -12.60 10.61
CA LYS A 85 -3.60 -12.73 9.29
C LYS A 85 -2.98 -11.43 8.82
N ILE A 86 -2.03 -11.56 7.91
CA ILE A 86 -1.33 -10.44 7.29
C ILE A 86 -1.82 -10.35 5.86
N TYR A 87 -2.28 -9.17 5.48
CA TYR A 87 -2.74 -8.88 4.14
C TYR A 87 -1.77 -7.93 3.47
N LEU A 88 -1.22 -8.32 2.33
CA LEU A 88 -0.40 -7.46 1.49
C LEU A 88 -1.08 -7.31 0.13
N SER A 89 -1.39 -6.07 -0.22
CA SER A 89 -1.92 -5.71 -1.53
C SER A 89 -0.80 -5.19 -2.43
N MET A 90 -0.78 -5.67 -3.67
CA MET A 90 0.25 -5.39 -4.67
C MET A 90 -0.43 -4.85 -5.93
N ILE A 91 0.23 -3.90 -6.61
CA ILE A 91 -0.41 -3.15 -7.70
C ILE A 91 -0.46 -3.94 -9.01
N TYR A 92 0.49 -4.85 -9.26
CA TYR A 92 0.53 -5.63 -10.48
C TYR A 92 1.25 -7.00 -10.32
N PRO A 93 0.61 -8.11 -10.73
CA PRO A 93 -0.83 -8.20 -10.97
C PRO A 93 -1.58 -7.74 -9.72
N TYR A 94 -2.73 -7.06 -9.87
CA TYR A 94 -3.46 -6.53 -8.71
C TYR A 94 -3.94 -7.68 -7.84
N THR A 95 -3.21 -7.88 -6.74
CA THR A 95 -3.30 -9.09 -5.94
C THR A 95 -3.24 -8.74 -4.46
N ILE A 96 -4.13 -9.37 -3.68
CA ILE A 96 -4.05 -9.40 -2.22
C ILE A 96 -3.48 -10.76 -1.83
N TYR A 97 -2.29 -10.75 -1.23
CA TYR A 97 -1.67 -11.91 -0.62
C TYR A 97 -2.09 -11.98 0.85
N VAL A 98 -2.52 -13.15 1.30
CA VAL A 98 -2.92 -13.39 2.68
C VAL A 98 -1.96 -14.38 3.30
N PHE A 99 -1.31 -14.00 4.39
CA PHE A 99 -0.34 -14.81 5.10
C PHE A 99 -0.78 -15.10 6.54
N GLU A 100 -0.33 -16.23 7.06
CA GLU A 100 -0.30 -16.51 8.49
C GLU A 100 0.76 -15.64 9.19
N LYS A 101 0.65 -15.50 10.51
CA LYS A 101 1.65 -14.75 11.33
C LYS A 101 3.08 -15.27 11.23
N ASN A 102 3.25 -16.55 10.86
CA ASN A 102 4.55 -17.19 10.67
C ASN A 102 5.16 -16.90 9.27
N GLY A 103 4.42 -16.24 8.37
CA GLY A 103 4.84 -15.91 7.01
C GLY A 103 4.44 -16.93 5.94
N GLU A 104 3.69 -17.97 6.30
CA GLU A 104 3.12 -18.93 5.33
C GLU A 104 2.02 -18.26 4.50
N LEU A 105 2.06 -18.46 3.18
CA LEU A 105 1.05 -17.92 2.27
C LEU A 105 -0.20 -18.82 2.26
N ILE A 106 -1.35 -18.25 2.62
CA ILE A 106 -2.63 -18.94 2.69
C ILE A 106 -3.41 -18.78 1.38
N GLN A 107 -3.46 -17.55 0.84
CA GLN A 107 -4.36 -17.20 -0.25
C GLN A 107 -3.76 -16.11 -1.14
N LYS A 108 -4.08 -16.17 -2.43
CA LYS A 108 -3.89 -15.09 -3.40
C LYS A 108 -5.24 -14.70 -3.97
N ILE A 109 -5.62 -13.44 -3.80
CA ILE A 109 -6.83 -12.86 -4.36
C ILE A 109 -6.40 -11.95 -5.51
N GLN A 110 -6.48 -12.43 -6.74
CA GLN A 110 -6.14 -11.64 -7.92
C GLN A 110 -7.43 -11.05 -8.52
N THR A 111 -7.38 -9.79 -8.92
CA THR A 111 -8.51 -9.08 -9.53
C THR A 111 -8.11 -8.41 -10.84
N ASP A 112 -9.09 -8.25 -11.72
CA ASP A 112 -9.07 -7.46 -12.95
C ASP A 112 -9.76 -6.10 -12.76
N ALA A 113 -9.76 -5.57 -11.53
CA ALA A 113 -10.42 -4.32 -11.19
C ALA A 113 -10.12 -3.19 -12.20
N PRO A 114 -11.09 -2.29 -12.47
CA PRO A 114 -10.93 -1.24 -13.45
C PRO A 114 -9.64 -0.44 -13.24
N TYR A 115 -8.97 -0.12 -14.35
CA TYR A 115 -7.71 0.63 -14.37
C TYR A 115 -6.47 -0.12 -13.82
N SER A 116 -6.61 -1.34 -13.32
CA SER A 116 -5.45 -2.20 -13.10
C SER A 116 -4.83 -2.54 -14.45
N SER A 117 -3.71 -1.89 -14.75
CA SER A 117 -2.97 -2.08 -15.99
C SER A 117 -1.52 -2.47 -15.67
N PRO A 118 -0.89 -3.31 -16.50
CA PRO A 118 0.53 -3.59 -16.38
C PRO A 118 1.35 -2.28 -16.36
N PRO A 119 2.36 -2.17 -15.48
CA PRO A 119 3.32 -1.10 -15.61
C PRO A 119 4.06 -1.25 -16.94
N PHE A 120 4.52 -0.13 -17.50
CA PHE A 120 5.25 -0.14 -18.76
C PHE A 120 6.58 0.59 -18.63
N LEU A 121 7.53 0.20 -19.48
CA LEU A 121 8.83 0.82 -19.56
C LEU A 121 8.78 1.97 -20.58
N SER A 122 9.17 3.16 -20.16
CA SER A 122 9.44 4.26 -21.09
C SER A 122 10.66 3.94 -21.97
N PRO A 123 10.84 4.59 -23.13
CA PRO A 123 12.01 4.40 -23.99
C PRO A 123 13.37 4.57 -23.27
N GLU A 124 13.42 5.38 -22.21
CA GLU A 124 14.62 5.66 -21.42
C GLU A 124 14.87 4.64 -20.30
N GLY A 125 13.92 3.74 -20.06
CA GLY A 125 14.03 2.74 -19.02
C GLY A 125 13.41 3.12 -17.67
N PHE A 126 12.61 4.19 -17.58
CA PHE A 126 11.78 4.46 -16.40
C PHE A 126 10.53 3.60 -16.41
N VAL A 127 10.15 3.08 -15.24
CA VAL A 127 8.93 2.32 -15.05
C VAL A 127 7.79 3.27 -14.72
N ILE A 128 6.71 3.18 -15.48
CA ILE A 128 5.54 4.04 -15.32
C ILE A 128 4.36 3.15 -14.92
N THR A 129 3.68 3.55 -13.84
CA THR A 129 2.42 2.96 -13.41
C THR A 129 1.28 3.98 -13.48
N ASN A 130 0.12 3.53 -13.94
CA ASN A 130 -1.11 4.32 -13.93
C ASN A 130 -2.01 3.95 -12.74
N PHE A 131 -1.61 3.01 -11.91
CA PHE A 131 -2.42 2.46 -10.84
C PHE A 131 -1.57 2.29 -9.58
N LEU A 132 -2.11 2.69 -8.43
CA LEU A 132 -1.44 2.51 -7.15
C LEU A 132 -2.43 2.20 -6.04
N ILE A 133 -1.96 1.50 -5.02
CA ILE A 133 -2.76 1.16 -3.84
C ILE A 133 -2.33 2.08 -2.69
N ALA A 134 -3.24 2.98 -2.33
CA ALA A 134 -3.01 3.99 -1.31
C ALA A 134 -3.29 3.48 0.12
N GLY A 135 -4.00 2.36 0.29
CA GLY A 135 -4.25 1.76 1.60
C GLY A 135 -5.16 0.55 1.53
N ILE A 136 -5.15 -0.24 2.60
CA ILE A 136 -6.03 -1.39 2.80
C ILE A 136 -6.63 -1.28 4.22
N SER A 137 -7.89 -1.66 4.40
CA SER A 137 -8.54 -1.75 5.70
C SER A 137 -9.71 -2.73 5.65
N PHE A 138 -10.25 -3.09 6.80
CA PHE A 138 -11.27 -4.13 6.94
C PHE A 138 -12.47 -3.60 7.71
N SER A 139 -13.67 -3.84 7.18
CA SER A 139 -14.88 -3.65 7.97
C SER A 139 -14.96 -4.67 9.11
N LYS A 140 -15.88 -4.46 10.06
CA LYS A 140 -16.13 -5.39 11.18
C LYS A 140 -16.62 -6.76 10.69
N GLU A 141 -17.36 -6.78 9.59
CA GLU A 141 -17.89 -7.99 8.95
C GLU A 141 -16.83 -8.72 8.11
N GLY A 142 -15.62 -8.16 7.98
CA GLY A 142 -14.50 -8.76 7.26
C GLY A 142 -14.43 -8.44 5.77
N PHE A 143 -15.29 -7.55 5.25
CA PHE A 143 -15.08 -7.00 3.89
C PHE A 143 -13.74 -6.27 3.82
N ILE A 144 -13.03 -6.48 2.71
CA ILE A 144 -11.72 -5.88 2.43
C ILE A 144 -11.95 -4.63 1.60
N PHE A 145 -11.41 -3.52 2.07
CA PHE A 145 -11.44 -2.24 1.37
C PHE A 145 -10.03 -1.88 0.95
N LEU A 146 -9.85 -1.61 -0.33
CA LEU A 146 -8.61 -1.11 -0.91
C LEU A 146 -8.85 0.28 -1.47
N LYS A 147 -8.07 1.25 -1.01
CA LYS A 147 -8.04 2.56 -1.66
C LYS A 147 -7.08 2.50 -2.82
N ALA A 148 -7.59 2.61 -4.03
CA ALA A 148 -6.81 2.69 -5.24
C ALA A 148 -6.81 4.11 -5.79
N ASN A 149 -5.76 4.48 -6.52
CA ASN A 149 -5.70 5.72 -7.27
C ASN A 149 -5.32 5.41 -8.72
N TYR A 150 -6.03 6.05 -9.66
CA TYR A 150 -5.69 6.06 -11.07
C TYR A 150 -4.96 7.34 -11.43
N LEU A 151 -3.80 7.17 -12.05
CA LEU A 151 -2.96 8.23 -12.58
C LEU A 151 -3.11 8.30 -14.09
N LYS A 152 -3.45 9.49 -14.62
CA LYS A 152 -3.42 9.73 -16.07
C LYS A 152 -2.03 10.21 -16.46
N VAL A 153 -1.18 9.30 -16.96
CA VAL A 153 0.14 9.67 -17.49
C VAL A 153 -0.05 10.27 -18.89
N PRO A 154 0.31 11.55 -19.11
CA PRO A 154 0.19 12.20 -20.42
C PRO A 154 1.31 11.71 -21.36
N SER A 155 1.08 11.83 -22.67
CA SER A 155 2.09 11.51 -23.68
C SER A 155 3.36 12.33 -23.54
N ASN A 156 3.26 13.59 -23.07
CA ASN A 156 4.39 14.49 -22.82
C ASN A 156 4.87 14.52 -21.35
N TRP A 157 4.70 13.41 -20.61
CA TRP A 157 5.02 13.31 -19.17
C TRP A 157 6.42 13.82 -18.80
N ARG A 158 7.39 13.80 -19.73
CA ARG A 158 8.74 14.29 -19.51
C ARG A 158 8.83 15.78 -19.24
N GLU A 159 8.13 16.58 -20.03
CA GLU A 159 8.12 18.05 -19.87
C GLU A 159 7.46 18.43 -18.55
N LYS A 160 6.48 17.61 -18.14
CA LYS A 160 5.71 17.77 -16.90
C LYS A 160 6.34 17.08 -15.69
N LEU A 161 7.54 16.48 -15.82
CA LEU A 161 8.22 15.82 -14.69
C LEU A 161 8.42 16.78 -13.51
N LYS A 162 8.66 18.06 -13.80
CA LYS A 162 8.86 19.10 -12.78
C LYS A 162 7.58 19.50 -12.04
N GLU A 163 6.42 19.16 -12.60
CA GLU A 163 5.08 19.44 -12.07
C GLU A 163 4.45 18.19 -11.41
N LEU A 164 5.19 17.07 -11.34
CA LEU A 164 4.68 15.72 -11.02
C LEU A 164 4.14 15.51 -9.61
N SER A 165 4.28 16.46 -8.68
CA SER A 165 3.93 16.19 -7.27
C SER A 165 2.42 16.07 -7.04
N GLU A 166 1.56 16.66 -7.87
CA GLU A 166 0.09 16.62 -7.67
C GLU A 166 -0.77 16.45 -8.94
N VAL A 167 -0.21 16.60 -10.15
CA VAL A 167 -0.99 16.91 -11.37
C VAL A 167 -1.62 15.70 -12.07
N PHE A 168 -1.32 14.45 -11.67
CA PHE A 168 -1.77 13.26 -12.41
C PHE A 168 -2.78 12.37 -11.72
N LEU A 169 -3.12 12.62 -10.45
CA LEU A 169 -4.23 11.92 -9.83
C LEU A 169 -5.51 12.27 -10.58
N LYS A 170 -6.05 11.30 -11.31
CA LYS A 170 -7.26 11.50 -12.11
C LYS A 170 -8.50 11.06 -11.35
N ALA A 171 -8.40 9.96 -10.60
CA ALA A 171 -9.49 9.45 -9.80
C ALA A 171 -8.95 8.59 -8.64
N SER A 172 -9.75 8.52 -7.58
CA SER A 172 -9.53 7.65 -6.43
C SER A 172 -10.74 6.75 -6.26
N PHE A 173 -10.52 5.52 -5.80
CA PHE A 173 -11.56 4.51 -5.66
C PHE A 173 -11.42 3.73 -4.36
N PHE A 174 -12.54 3.19 -3.89
CA PHE A 174 -12.56 1.99 -3.08
C PHE A 174 -12.87 0.79 -3.97
N ASP A 175 -11.95 -0.17 -3.98
CA ASP A 175 -12.22 -1.53 -4.40
C ASP A 175 -12.63 -2.34 -3.16
N ILE A 176 -13.79 -2.99 -3.23
CA ILE A 176 -14.37 -3.73 -2.11
C ILE A 176 -14.47 -5.20 -2.46
N PHE A 177 -14.02 -6.05 -1.52
CA PHE A 177 -14.08 -7.50 -1.60
C PHE A 177 -14.86 -8.05 -0.41
N ASP A 178 -15.53 -9.18 -0.60
CA ASP A 178 -16.09 -9.94 0.53
C ASP A 178 -14.96 -10.54 1.41
N SER A 179 -15.35 -11.15 2.53
CA SER A 179 -14.42 -11.79 3.46
C SER A 179 -13.67 -13.00 2.87
N ASN A 180 -14.14 -13.55 1.75
CA ASN A 180 -13.51 -14.65 1.03
C ASN A 180 -12.57 -14.15 -0.08
N GLY A 181 -12.54 -12.84 -0.33
CA GLY A 181 -11.77 -12.21 -1.40
C GLY A 181 -12.51 -12.10 -2.74
N SER A 182 -13.81 -12.32 -2.81
CA SER A 182 -14.58 -12.10 -4.03
C SER A 182 -14.73 -10.60 -4.29
N TYR A 183 -14.41 -10.13 -5.49
CA TYR A 183 -14.58 -8.72 -5.87
C TYR A 183 -16.06 -8.34 -5.94
N LEU A 184 -16.44 -7.25 -5.28
CA LEU A 184 -17.84 -6.81 -5.18
C LEU A 184 -18.10 -5.48 -5.89
N LEU A 185 -17.25 -4.49 -5.64
CA LEU A 185 -17.55 -3.11 -6.04
C LEU A 185 -16.30 -2.30 -6.35
N HIS A 186 -16.38 -1.52 -7.42
CA HIS A 186 -15.53 -0.37 -7.71
C HIS A 186 -16.31 0.91 -7.41
N GLN A 187 -15.90 1.67 -6.41
CA GLN A 187 -16.59 2.91 -6.02
C GLN A 187 -15.66 4.10 -6.09
N GLU A 188 -15.94 5.07 -6.96
CA GLU A 188 -15.21 6.34 -6.98
C GLU A 188 -15.42 7.11 -5.67
N ILE A 189 -14.34 7.70 -5.17
CA ILE A 189 -14.33 8.53 -3.96
C ILE A 189 -13.71 9.90 -4.25
N PRO A 190 -14.05 10.93 -3.45
CA PRO A 190 -13.46 12.26 -3.64
C PRO A 190 -11.92 12.24 -3.57
N ASP A 191 -11.28 12.99 -4.47
CA ASP A 191 -9.82 13.09 -4.60
C ASP A 191 -9.11 13.61 -3.34
N TYR A 192 -9.83 14.37 -2.50
CA TYR A 192 -9.31 14.87 -1.23
C TYR A 192 -9.18 13.79 -0.15
N VAL A 193 -9.75 12.59 -0.34
CA VAL A 193 -9.58 11.48 0.60
C VAL A 193 -8.15 10.96 0.45
N TRP A 194 -7.32 11.21 1.46
CA TRP A 194 -5.92 10.80 1.45
C TRP A 194 -5.75 9.38 1.99
N GLY A 195 -6.35 9.12 3.15
CA GLY A 195 -6.31 7.84 3.84
C GLY A 195 -7.66 7.48 4.44
N PHE A 196 -7.79 6.24 4.90
CA PHE A 196 -9.00 5.73 5.52
C PHE A 196 -8.67 4.59 6.47
N LYS A 197 -9.53 4.34 7.45
CA LYS A 197 -9.40 3.23 8.41
C LYS A 197 -10.76 2.92 9.03
N PHE A 198 -11.04 1.64 9.27
CA PHE A 198 -12.12 1.23 10.16
C PHE A 198 -11.64 1.10 11.62
N ASP A 199 -12.46 1.51 12.58
CA ASP A 199 -12.24 1.15 13.99
C ASP A 199 -12.81 -0.24 14.33
N LYS A 200 -12.54 -0.69 15.56
CA LYS A 200 -13.04 -1.96 16.10
C LYS A 200 -14.57 -2.06 16.18
N ASN A 201 -15.28 -0.94 16.13
CA ASN A 201 -16.74 -0.89 16.16
C ASN A 201 -17.34 -0.92 14.74
N GLY A 202 -16.51 -0.86 13.70
CA GLY A 202 -16.94 -0.84 12.30
C GLY A 202 -17.17 0.56 11.74
N HIS A 203 -16.78 1.62 12.45
CA HIS A 203 -16.91 2.97 11.91
C HIS A 203 -15.77 3.26 10.93
N LEU A 204 -16.13 3.77 9.75
CA LEU A 204 -15.19 4.23 8.74
C LEU A 204 -14.75 5.67 9.02
N TYR A 205 -13.46 5.88 9.18
CA TYR A 205 -12.82 7.20 9.24
C TYR A 205 -12.11 7.46 7.92
N MET A 206 -12.32 8.65 7.37
CA MET A 206 -11.62 9.13 6.18
C MET A 206 -10.80 10.37 6.51
N ILE A 207 -9.52 10.32 6.19
CA ILE A 207 -8.58 11.43 6.38
C ILE A 207 -8.61 12.28 5.12
N LYS A 208 -9.03 13.54 5.27
CA LYS A 208 -9.05 14.50 4.16
C LYS A 208 -7.71 15.24 4.10
N LYS A 209 -7.12 15.35 2.90
CA LYS A 209 -6.00 16.26 2.66
C LYS A 209 -6.55 17.69 2.72
N ARG A 210 -6.12 18.47 3.72
CA ARG A 210 -6.42 19.91 3.75
C ARG A 210 -5.54 20.59 2.70
N ARG A 211 -6.13 21.11 1.62
CA ARG A 211 -5.43 22.08 0.77
C ARG A 211 -5.26 23.34 1.60
N ILE A 212 -4.03 23.70 1.92
CA ILE A 212 -3.72 25.02 2.47
C ILE A 212 -3.87 25.97 1.28
N SER A 213 -5.01 26.64 1.17
CA SER A 213 -5.23 27.68 0.19
C SER A 213 -4.39 28.89 0.60
N GLY A 214 -3.18 29.00 0.07
CA GLY A 214 -2.27 30.09 0.37
C GLY A 214 -0.87 29.85 -0.17
N GLU A 215 -0.73 29.89 -1.49
CA GLU A 215 0.41 30.48 -2.20
C GLU A 215 -0.01 30.63 -3.68
N LEU A 216 -0.19 31.91 -4.06
CA LEU A 216 -0.39 32.43 -5.42
C LEU A 216 0.96 32.53 -6.13
#